data_AF-A0A962SIW4-F1
#
_entry.id   AF-A0A962SIW4-F1
#
_cell.length_a   1.000
_cell.length_b   1.000
_cell.length_c   1.000
_cell.angle_alpha   90.00
_cell.angle_beta   90.00
_cell.angle_gamma   90.00
#
_symmetry.space_group_name_H-M   'P 1'
#
loop_
_entity.id
_entity.type
_entity.pdbx_description
1 polymer ?
#
loop_
_entity_poly.entity_id
_entity_poly.type
_entity_poly.pdbx_seq_one_letter_code
_entity_poly.pdbx_strand_id
1 'polypeptide(L)'
;MAVSIQLQNGFIVGGTPDARVTPNFRLREYLDANGGVRVHRELAAAVQILRERLGAAITIIATSGAVPTVADPGLALRVSAKEMEPLAREAAKLQQQGYFERVEPEDAQLYLQLPDPATLPSIAPALAFDCGVRVTAAFETSGDPFQQVTGNFDGAGLSFGPIQCNLKSGTLQELFRRMRGEDPERLARCFDDPEHYAAFWKLLDGSRSAAVRWADQLSTGRGKQGFAQPWKGYLQRVGSEPLFQRCMRSYAYDKYGKLLMATLAFTASLSPVRITNLRCLAALYDMGVQQGSLHKAHRQIIRRVASEQPADQFALTRILVEERAKKAAKRWRADCLSRRLSILEREPVSVSLDGERSRRGNPKVYLLRDCSVRGLESYLAG
;
A
#
# COMPACT_ATOMS: atom_id res chain seq x y z
N MET A 1 7.78 14.45 -22.56
CA MET A 1 8.37 14.97 -21.31
C MET A 1 7.51 14.50 -20.15
N ALA A 2 8.12 13.93 -19.10
CA ALA A 2 7.33 13.47 -17.95
C ALA A 2 6.63 14.67 -17.32
N VAL A 3 5.30 14.56 -17.19
CA VAL A 3 4.46 15.52 -16.48
C VAL A 3 4.82 15.39 -15.00
N SER A 4 5.75 16.22 -14.52
CA SER A 4 6.32 16.11 -13.17
C SER A 4 6.01 17.35 -12.34
N ILE A 5 5.60 17.11 -11.09
CA ILE A 5 5.63 18.12 -10.04
C ILE A 5 7.08 18.41 -9.65
N GLN A 6 7.34 19.63 -9.21
CA GLN A 6 8.62 20.07 -8.64
C GLN A 6 8.50 20.07 -7.11
N LEU A 7 9.45 19.41 -6.44
CA LEU A 7 9.48 19.30 -4.98
C LEU A 7 10.68 20.05 -4.41
N GLN A 8 10.46 20.78 -3.33
CA GLN A 8 11.50 21.41 -2.51
C GLN A 8 11.16 21.19 -1.04
N ASN A 9 12.02 20.45 -0.31
CA ASN A 9 11.85 20.16 1.12
C ASN A 9 10.44 19.62 1.47
N GLY A 10 9.90 18.73 0.63
CA GLY A 10 8.57 18.14 0.82
C GLY A 10 7.40 19.01 0.33
N PHE A 11 7.64 20.27 -0.04
CA PHE A 11 6.65 21.14 -0.67
C PHE A 11 6.61 20.97 -2.17
N ILE A 12 5.40 20.95 -2.72
CA ILE A 12 5.15 21.08 -4.14
C ILE A 12 5.20 22.57 -4.47
N VAL A 13 6.19 22.96 -5.28
CA VAL A 13 6.50 24.37 -5.60
C VAL A 13 6.32 24.71 -7.09
N GLY A 14 6.02 23.71 -7.92
CA GLY A 14 5.82 23.92 -9.35
C GLY A 14 5.54 22.62 -10.10
N GLY A 15 5.53 22.71 -11.43
CA GLY A 15 5.23 21.61 -12.34
C GLY A 15 4.18 22.00 -13.39
N THR A 16 3.78 21.04 -14.21
CA THR A 16 2.72 21.28 -15.20
C THR A 16 1.33 21.18 -14.53
N PRO A 17 0.35 22.04 -14.89
CA PRO A 17 -1.00 22.01 -14.29
C PRO A 17 -1.70 20.65 -14.34
N ASP A 18 -1.31 19.81 -15.31
CA ASP A 18 -1.89 18.49 -15.55
C ASP A 18 -1.18 17.36 -14.81
N ALA A 19 -0.09 17.67 -14.11
CA ALA A 19 0.63 16.72 -13.27
C ALA A 19 -0.29 16.19 -12.18
N ARG A 20 -0.32 14.87 -12.03
CA ARG A 20 -0.98 14.25 -10.88
C ARG A 20 -0.14 14.52 -9.63
N VAL A 21 -0.77 15.14 -8.64
CA VAL A 21 -0.21 15.31 -7.29
C VAL A 21 -0.48 14.04 -6.49
N THR A 22 -1.72 13.55 -6.56
CA THR A 22 -2.18 12.27 -6.02
C THR A 22 -3.14 11.64 -7.03
N PRO A 23 -3.62 10.39 -6.86
CA PRO A 23 -4.47 9.75 -7.86
C PRO A 23 -5.72 10.54 -8.23
N ASN A 24 -6.30 11.30 -7.30
CA ASN A 24 -7.54 12.04 -7.51
C ASN A 24 -7.35 13.54 -7.73
N PHE A 25 -6.14 14.08 -7.53
CA PHE A 25 -5.88 15.52 -7.61
C PHE A 25 -4.72 15.84 -8.56
N ARG A 26 -4.90 16.87 -9.37
CA ARG A 26 -3.91 17.45 -10.27
C ARG A 26 -3.32 18.73 -9.69
N LEU A 27 -2.18 19.15 -10.22
CA LEU A 27 -1.49 20.35 -9.77
C LEU A 27 -2.34 21.61 -9.93
N ARG A 28 -3.13 21.70 -11.02
CA ARG A 28 -4.04 22.82 -11.28
C ARG A 28 -5.01 23.12 -10.14
N GLU A 29 -5.35 22.12 -9.32
CA GLU A 29 -6.28 22.25 -8.20
C GLU A 29 -5.61 22.89 -6.98
N TYR A 30 -4.29 23.02 -6.97
CA TYR A 30 -3.51 23.64 -5.90
C TYR A 30 -2.91 25.00 -6.30
N LEU A 31 -3.14 25.45 -7.54
CA LEU A 31 -2.62 26.73 -8.01
C LEU A 31 -3.31 27.88 -7.28
N ASP A 32 -2.53 28.89 -6.88
CA ASP A 32 -3.06 30.16 -6.42
C ASP A 32 -3.53 31.03 -7.60
N ALA A 33 -4.08 32.21 -7.29
CA ALA A 33 -4.59 33.15 -8.29
C ALA A 33 -3.53 33.63 -9.29
N ASN A 34 -2.24 33.55 -8.95
CA ASN A 34 -1.11 33.94 -9.80
C ASN A 34 -0.53 32.73 -10.57
N GLY A 35 -1.12 31.55 -10.44
CA GLY A 35 -0.60 30.31 -11.02
C GLY A 35 0.62 29.73 -10.29
N GLY A 36 0.94 30.23 -9.09
CA GLY A 36 1.92 29.66 -8.19
C GLY A 36 1.36 28.46 -7.42
N VAL A 37 2.23 27.67 -6.78
CA VAL A 37 1.80 26.59 -5.88
C VAL A 37 2.77 26.48 -4.72
N ARG A 38 2.22 26.30 -3.52
CA ARG A 38 2.96 25.89 -2.34
C ARG A 38 2.05 25.04 -1.48
N VAL A 39 2.27 23.73 -1.48
CA VAL A 39 1.53 22.80 -0.63
C VAL A 39 2.44 21.65 -0.21
N HIS A 40 2.44 21.30 1.07
CA HIS A 40 3.23 20.17 1.54
C HIS A 40 2.63 18.85 1.05
N ARG A 41 3.48 17.93 0.55
CA ARG A 41 3.02 16.66 -0.05
C ARG A 41 2.20 15.79 0.92
N GLU A 42 2.43 15.91 2.22
CA GLU A 42 1.67 15.17 3.24
C GLU A 42 0.26 15.72 3.41
N LEU A 43 0.06 17.04 3.21
CA LEU A 43 -1.27 17.64 3.22
C LEU A 43 -2.06 17.17 1.99
N ALA A 44 -1.44 17.19 0.81
CA ALA A 44 -2.06 16.66 -0.41
C ALA A 44 -2.40 15.16 -0.28
N ALA A 45 -1.54 14.38 0.39
CA ALA A 45 -1.80 12.98 0.70
C ALA A 45 -2.97 12.80 1.69
N ALA A 46 -3.06 13.62 2.73
CA ALA A 46 -4.17 13.59 3.70
C ALA A 46 -5.51 13.90 3.02
N VAL A 47 -5.55 14.90 2.12
CA VAL A 47 -6.75 15.23 1.33
C VAL A 47 -7.13 14.10 0.36
N GLN A 48 -6.15 13.44 -0.26
CA GLN A 48 -6.40 12.23 -1.06
C GLN A 48 -7.08 11.14 -0.22
N ILE A 49 -6.61 10.88 1.00
CA ILE A 49 -7.18 9.87 1.89
C ILE A 49 -8.59 10.29 2.34
N LEU A 50 -8.80 11.57 2.65
CA LEU A 50 -10.12 12.12 2.99
C LEU A 50 -11.12 11.88 1.86
N ARG A 51 -10.73 12.15 0.60
CA ARG A 51 -11.56 11.88 -0.58
C ARG A 51 -11.90 10.40 -0.73
N GLU A 52 -10.93 9.51 -0.53
CA GLU A 52 -11.16 8.06 -0.59
C GLU A 52 -12.12 7.57 0.49
N ARG A 53 -12.06 8.13 1.70
CA ARG A 53 -12.98 7.76 2.79
C ARG A 53 -14.37 8.33 2.61
N LEU A 54 -14.47 9.57 2.14
CA LEU A 54 -15.74 10.20 1.84
C LEU A 54 -16.49 9.47 0.72
N GLY A 55 -15.77 8.89 -0.24
CA GLY A 55 -16.38 8.25 -1.40
C GLY A 55 -17.05 9.22 -2.37
N ALA A 56 -16.80 10.53 -2.21
CA ALA A 56 -17.36 11.60 -3.05
C ALA A 56 -16.27 12.59 -3.46
N ALA A 57 -16.59 13.48 -4.42
CA ALA A 57 -15.66 14.52 -4.86
C ALA A 57 -15.39 15.55 -3.75
N ILE A 58 -14.15 16.03 -3.70
CA ILE A 58 -13.70 17.13 -2.84
C ILE A 58 -13.07 18.18 -3.74
N THR A 59 -13.47 19.43 -3.56
CA THR A 59 -12.92 20.60 -4.27
C THR A 59 -11.94 21.32 -3.36
N ILE A 60 -10.75 21.67 -3.86
CA ILE A 60 -9.80 22.55 -3.18
C ILE A 60 -10.20 23.99 -3.51
N ILE A 61 -10.54 24.77 -2.50
CA ILE A 61 -11.04 26.15 -2.67
C ILE A 61 -9.89 27.15 -2.65
N ALA A 62 -8.98 26.98 -1.70
CA ALA A 62 -7.82 27.84 -1.56
C ALA A 62 -6.68 27.05 -0.90
N THR A 63 -5.48 27.17 -1.46
CA THR A 63 -4.23 26.98 -0.71
C THR A 63 -4.02 28.25 0.13
N SER A 64 -3.54 28.13 1.36
CA SER A 64 -3.74 29.14 2.42
C SER A 64 -2.98 30.48 2.28
N GLY A 65 -2.89 31.06 1.08
CA GLY A 65 -2.34 32.40 0.81
C GLY A 65 -3.09 33.58 1.47
N ALA A 66 -3.92 33.36 2.50
CA ALA A 66 -4.67 34.41 3.19
C ALA A 66 -4.97 34.11 4.67
N VAL A 67 -4.28 33.17 5.34
CA VAL A 67 -4.54 32.88 6.76
C VAL A 67 -3.41 33.44 7.65
N PRO A 68 -3.68 34.46 8.49
CA PRO A 68 -2.67 35.05 9.37
C PRO A 68 -2.26 34.17 10.57
N THR A 69 -2.81 32.95 10.72
CA THR A 69 -2.64 32.11 11.91
C THR A 69 -1.75 30.86 11.73
N VAL A 70 -1.14 30.63 10.57
CA VAL A 70 -0.20 29.51 10.35
C VAL A 70 1.16 30.05 9.90
N ALA A 71 2.25 29.54 10.49
CA ALA A 71 3.60 30.01 10.20
C ALA A 71 4.06 29.74 8.75
N ASP A 72 3.51 28.72 8.07
CA ASP A 72 3.77 28.44 6.64
C ASP A 72 2.46 28.17 5.89
N PRO A 73 2.12 28.99 4.86
CA PRO A 73 0.88 28.84 4.09
C PRO A 73 0.81 27.54 3.27
N GLY A 74 1.91 26.80 3.12
CA GLY A 74 1.91 25.48 2.48
C GLY A 74 1.38 24.35 3.35
N LEU A 75 1.02 24.61 4.60
CA LEU A 75 0.58 23.61 5.58
C LEU A 75 -0.92 23.60 5.85
N ALA A 76 -1.68 24.50 5.22
CA ALA A 76 -3.13 24.52 5.35
C ALA A 76 -3.83 24.76 4.01
N LEU A 77 -5.07 24.30 3.93
CA LEU A 77 -5.95 24.53 2.78
C LEU A 77 -7.42 24.50 3.20
N ARG A 78 -8.28 25.00 2.31
CA ARG A 78 -9.73 24.90 2.43
C ARG A 78 -10.28 23.97 1.37
N VAL A 79 -11.19 23.10 1.78
CA VAL A 79 -11.91 22.21 0.87
C VAL A 79 -13.42 22.35 1.02
N SER A 80 -14.15 21.91 0.00
CA SER A 80 -15.60 21.71 0.09
C SER A 80 -15.99 20.38 -0.57
N ALA A 81 -17.20 19.93 -0.26
CA ALA A 81 -17.84 18.80 -0.92
C ALA A 81 -19.34 19.09 -1.07
N LYS A 82 -20.05 18.25 -1.83
CA LYS A 82 -21.51 18.35 -1.97
C LYS A 82 -22.23 18.30 -0.62
N GLU A 83 -21.75 17.44 0.28
CA GLU A 83 -22.30 17.27 1.62
C GLU A 83 -21.21 17.58 2.65
N MET A 84 -21.37 18.68 3.38
CA MET A 84 -20.37 19.17 4.33
C MET A 84 -20.31 18.36 5.63
N GLU A 85 -21.44 17.83 6.10
CA GLU A 85 -21.49 17.06 7.34
C GLU A 85 -20.70 15.73 7.24
N PRO A 86 -20.87 14.90 6.19
CA PRO A 86 -20.03 13.72 5.99
C PRO A 86 -18.55 14.07 5.80
N LEU A 87 -18.23 15.16 5.09
CA LEU A 87 -16.86 15.64 4.91
C LEU A 87 -16.20 15.98 6.25
N ALA A 88 -16.86 16.78 7.09
CA ALA A 88 -16.37 17.16 8.41
C ALA A 88 -16.19 15.93 9.31
N ARG A 89 -17.13 14.97 9.25
CA ARG A 89 -17.07 13.73 10.02
C ARG A 89 -15.86 12.86 9.65
N GLU A 90 -15.59 12.68 8.36
CA GLU A 90 -14.41 11.90 7.91
C GLU A 90 -13.09 12.64 8.19
N ALA A 91 -13.08 13.97 8.09
CA ALA A 91 -11.92 14.79 8.44
C ALA A 91 -11.61 14.72 9.94
N ALA A 92 -12.62 14.75 10.81
CA ALA A 92 -12.45 14.58 12.26
C ALA A 92 -11.85 13.20 12.61
N LYS A 93 -12.29 12.13 11.93
CA LYS A 93 -11.66 10.80 12.09
C LYS A 93 -10.19 10.79 11.66
N LEU A 94 -9.84 11.52 10.59
CA LEU A 94 -8.46 11.66 10.15
C LEU A 94 -7.62 12.54 11.10
N GLN A 95 -8.22 13.55 11.73
CA GLN A 95 -7.59 14.35 12.78
C GLN A 95 -7.22 13.47 13.98
N GLN A 96 -8.14 12.61 14.45
CA GLN A 96 -7.86 11.63 15.51
C GLN A 96 -6.74 10.64 15.16
N GLN A 97 -6.53 10.39 13.86
CA GLN A 97 -5.43 9.57 13.34
C GLN A 97 -4.17 10.38 13.03
N GLY A 98 -4.14 11.67 13.40
CA GLY A 98 -2.99 12.56 13.29
C GLY A 98 -2.67 12.98 11.85
N TYR A 99 -3.60 12.87 10.89
CA TYR A 99 -3.41 13.39 9.53
C TYR A 99 -3.59 14.91 9.46
N PHE A 100 -4.42 15.46 10.34
CA PHE A 100 -4.66 16.88 10.48
C PHE A 100 -4.42 17.29 11.94
N GLU A 101 -3.85 18.47 12.13
CA GLU A 101 -3.74 19.12 13.43
C GLU A 101 -5.05 19.85 13.76
N ARG A 102 -5.57 20.62 12.79
CA ARG A 102 -6.84 21.34 12.91
C ARG A 102 -7.79 20.97 11.77
N VAL A 103 -9.05 20.81 12.14
CA VAL A 103 -10.19 20.60 11.25
C VAL A 103 -11.30 21.52 11.73
N GLU A 104 -11.59 22.58 10.98
CA GLU A 104 -12.51 23.63 11.41
C GLU A 104 -13.54 23.90 10.31
N PRO A 105 -14.84 23.66 10.57
CA PRO A 105 -15.90 24.04 9.66
C PRO A 105 -15.96 25.57 9.52
N GLU A 106 -16.05 26.05 8.28
CA GLU A 106 -16.21 27.47 7.96
C GLU A 106 -17.32 27.58 6.91
N ASP A 107 -18.53 28.04 7.28
CA ASP A 107 -19.69 28.15 6.38
C ASP A 107 -19.82 26.98 5.35
N ALA A 108 -19.46 27.23 4.09
CA ALA A 108 -19.54 26.29 2.97
C ALA A 108 -18.22 25.53 2.68
N GLN A 109 -17.28 25.55 3.62
CA GLN A 109 -15.91 25.05 3.47
C GLN A 109 -15.43 24.39 4.76
N LEU A 110 -14.33 23.66 4.65
CA LEU A 110 -13.66 23.01 5.75
C LEU A 110 -12.18 23.39 5.70
N TYR A 111 -11.72 24.06 6.75
CA TYR A 111 -10.31 24.36 6.97
C TYR A 111 -9.59 23.12 7.47
N LEU A 112 -8.46 22.79 6.83
CA LEU A 112 -7.61 21.65 7.16
C LEU A 112 -6.17 22.13 7.33
N GLN A 113 -5.56 21.82 8.47
CA GLN A 113 -4.15 22.11 8.76
C GLN A 113 -3.39 20.81 8.97
N LEU A 114 -2.25 20.67 8.31
CA LEU A 114 -1.28 19.59 8.54
C LEU A 114 -0.50 19.87 9.84
N PRO A 115 -0.20 18.85 10.66
CA PRO A 115 0.79 18.98 11.73
C PRO A 115 2.16 19.41 11.16
N ASP A 116 3.06 19.88 12.02
CA ASP A 116 4.44 20.17 11.61
C ASP A 116 5.06 18.95 10.87
N PRO A 117 5.44 19.10 9.59
CA PRO A 117 6.04 18.03 8.81
C PRO A 117 7.33 17.46 9.39
N ALA A 118 8.07 18.24 10.19
CA ALA A 118 9.28 17.77 10.84
C ALA A 118 8.98 16.81 12.01
N THR A 119 7.77 16.83 12.54
CA THR A 119 7.37 16.09 13.75
C THR A 119 5.99 15.44 13.62
N LEU A 120 5.73 14.81 12.47
CA LEU A 120 4.43 14.17 12.20
C LEU A 120 4.04 13.14 13.29
N PRO A 121 2.77 13.14 13.74
CA PRO A 121 2.29 12.19 14.73
C PRO A 121 2.49 10.73 14.29
N SER A 122 2.93 9.88 15.23
CA SER A 122 3.06 8.44 14.98
C SER A 122 1.72 7.78 14.71
N ILE A 123 1.71 6.79 13.82
CA ILE A 123 0.51 5.99 13.53
C ILE A 123 0.49 4.65 14.26
N ALA A 124 -0.71 4.07 14.39
CA ALA A 124 -0.88 2.75 14.98
C ALA A 124 -0.39 1.62 14.03
N PRO A 125 0.09 0.49 14.56
CA PRO A 125 0.58 -0.63 13.75
C PRO A 125 -0.44 -1.21 12.77
N ALA A 126 -1.73 -1.26 13.17
CA ALA A 126 -2.80 -1.72 12.28
C ALA A 126 -2.94 -0.84 11.02
N LEU A 127 -2.83 0.48 11.16
CA LEU A 127 -2.86 1.40 10.02
C LEU A 127 -1.59 1.27 9.17
N ALA A 128 -0.42 1.14 9.80
CA ALA A 128 0.84 0.93 9.09
C ALA A 128 0.80 -0.37 8.24
N PHE A 129 0.21 -1.43 8.80
CA PHE A 129 0.03 -2.70 8.12
C PHE A 129 -0.90 -2.58 6.90
N ASP A 130 -2.05 -1.92 7.07
CA ASP A 130 -2.98 -1.65 5.95
C ASP A 130 -2.30 -0.85 4.83
N CYS A 131 -1.53 0.19 5.17
CA CYS A 131 -0.72 0.94 4.21
C CYS A 131 0.27 0.02 3.48
N GLY A 132 1.01 -0.83 4.20
CA GLY A 132 1.96 -1.78 3.63
C GLY A 132 1.30 -2.76 2.64
N VAL A 133 0.14 -3.33 2.99
CA VAL A 133 -0.64 -4.21 2.11
C VAL A 133 -1.09 -3.47 0.86
N ARG A 134 -1.71 -2.29 1.00
CA ARG A 134 -2.25 -1.52 -0.13
C ARG A 134 -1.16 -1.07 -1.09
N VAL A 135 -0.03 -0.61 -0.56
CA VAL A 135 1.13 -0.23 -1.38
C VAL A 135 1.70 -1.44 -2.09
N THR A 136 1.89 -2.57 -1.39
CA THR A 136 2.38 -3.82 -2.00
C THR A 136 1.46 -4.27 -3.14
N ALA A 137 0.15 -4.29 -2.92
CA ALA A 137 -0.82 -4.71 -3.92
C ALA A 137 -0.86 -3.80 -5.16
N ALA A 138 -0.69 -2.49 -4.97
CA ALA A 138 -0.80 -1.48 -6.03
C ALA A 138 0.30 -1.55 -7.11
N PHE A 139 1.34 -2.35 -6.90
CA PHE A 139 2.29 -2.66 -7.97
C PHE A 139 1.81 -3.74 -8.94
N GLU A 140 0.88 -4.59 -8.51
CA GLU A 140 0.31 -5.69 -9.30
C GLU A 140 -1.01 -5.32 -9.96
N THR A 141 -1.73 -4.34 -9.39
CA THR A 141 -3.09 -3.99 -9.84
C THR A 141 -3.41 -2.51 -9.93
N SER A 142 -4.32 -2.24 -10.86
CA SER A 142 -5.23 -1.10 -10.82
C SER A 142 -6.59 -1.53 -10.27
N GLY A 143 -7.27 -0.66 -9.52
CA GLY A 143 -8.60 -0.92 -8.95
C GLY A 143 -8.56 -1.40 -7.49
N ASP A 144 -9.65 -2.05 -7.06
CA ASP A 144 -9.76 -2.62 -5.71
C ASP A 144 -8.97 -3.94 -5.64
N PRO A 145 -7.86 -4.00 -4.88
CA PRO A 145 -7.02 -5.18 -4.83
C PRO A 145 -7.71 -6.38 -4.17
N PHE A 146 -8.77 -6.19 -3.36
CA PHE A 146 -9.52 -7.30 -2.76
C PHE A 146 -10.37 -8.05 -3.78
N GLN A 147 -10.69 -7.43 -4.91
CA GLN A 147 -11.47 -8.02 -5.99
C GLN A 147 -10.60 -8.55 -7.14
N GLN A 148 -9.26 -8.51 -7.00
CA GLN A 148 -8.37 -8.97 -8.04
C GLN A 148 -8.42 -10.49 -8.17
N VAL A 149 -8.81 -10.96 -9.36
CA VAL A 149 -8.79 -12.36 -9.76
C VAL A 149 -7.82 -12.54 -10.92
N THR A 150 -6.82 -13.40 -10.76
CA THR A 150 -5.80 -13.67 -11.77
C THR A 150 -5.73 -15.16 -12.08
N GLY A 151 -5.77 -15.50 -13.36
CA GLY A 151 -5.68 -16.88 -13.85
C GLY A 151 -4.26 -17.47 -13.77
N ASN A 152 -4.10 -18.66 -14.33
CA ASN A 152 -2.90 -19.49 -14.25
C ASN A 152 -1.81 -19.11 -15.26
N PHE A 153 -1.29 -17.88 -15.20
CA PHE A 153 -0.27 -17.40 -16.13
C PHE A 153 1.15 -17.89 -15.80
N ASP A 154 1.42 -18.23 -14.54
CA ASP A 154 2.74 -18.62 -14.01
C ASP A 154 2.78 -20.07 -13.46
N GLY A 155 1.69 -20.82 -13.64
CA GLY A 155 1.55 -22.17 -13.11
C GLY A 155 1.13 -22.24 -11.64
N ALA A 156 0.75 -21.13 -10.99
CA ALA A 156 0.26 -21.10 -9.60
C ALA A 156 -1.24 -21.46 -9.44
N GLY A 157 -1.96 -21.63 -10.54
CA GLY A 157 -3.41 -21.75 -10.59
C GLY A 157 -4.08 -20.38 -10.49
N LEU A 158 -5.26 -20.35 -9.86
CA LEU A 158 -5.96 -19.11 -9.53
C LEU A 158 -5.21 -18.38 -8.40
N SER A 159 -4.99 -17.07 -8.59
CA SER A 159 -4.51 -16.14 -7.56
C SER A 159 -5.57 -15.09 -7.26
N PHE A 160 -5.75 -14.75 -5.98
CA PHE A 160 -6.84 -13.88 -5.53
C PHE A 160 -6.42 -12.89 -4.43
N GLY A 161 -6.89 -11.64 -4.58
CA GLY A 161 -6.79 -10.57 -3.60
C GLY A 161 -5.40 -9.90 -3.48
N PRO A 162 -5.21 -8.96 -2.51
CA PRO A 162 -4.07 -8.04 -2.47
C PRO A 162 -2.68 -8.68 -2.36
N ILE A 163 -2.60 -9.88 -1.78
CA ILE A 163 -1.35 -10.62 -1.57
C ILE A 163 -1.26 -11.86 -2.45
N GLN A 164 -2.14 -11.98 -3.46
CA GLN A 164 -2.12 -13.06 -4.46
C GLN A 164 -2.09 -14.46 -3.85
N CYS A 165 -3.00 -14.71 -2.90
CA CYS A 165 -3.21 -16.05 -2.36
C CYS A 165 -3.60 -16.99 -3.50
N ASN A 166 -2.94 -18.14 -3.62
CA ASN A 166 -3.06 -19.01 -4.79
C ASN A 166 -3.22 -20.49 -4.45
N LEU A 167 -3.75 -21.24 -5.43
CA LEU A 167 -4.08 -22.65 -5.29
C LEU A 167 -2.85 -23.56 -5.13
N LYS A 168 -1.75 -23.27 -5.84
CA LYS A 168 -0.52 -24.07 -5.80
C LYS A 168 0.11 -24.10 -4.41
N SER A 169 0.18 -22.94 -3.76
CA SER A 169 0.75 -22.82 -2.41
C SER A 169 -0.21 -23.26 -1.30
N GLY A 170 -1.49 -23.48 -1.61
CA GLY A 170 -2.50 -23.83 -0.61
C GLY A 170 -3.06 -22.62 0.16
N THR A 171 -2.57 -21.43 -0.13
CA THR A 171 -2.88 -20.21 0.64
C THR A 171 -4.30 -19.70 0.38
N LEU A 172 -4.79 -19.88 -0.85
CA LEU A 172 -6.15 -19.54 -1.19
C LEU A 172 -7.15 -20.42 -0.42
N GLN A 173 -6.87 -21.71 -0.31
CA GLN A 173 -7.68 -22.67 0.43
C GLN A 173 -7.74 -22.30 1.91
N GLU A 174 -6.60 -21.97 2.53
CA GLU A 174 -6.55 -21.54 3.93
C GLU A 174 -7.38 -20.28 4.16
N LEU A 175 -7.25 -19.27 3.30
CA LEU A 175 -7.99 -18.02 3.42
C LEU A 175 -9.51 -18.23 3.32
N PHE A 176 -9.97 -19.01 2.34
CA PHE A 176 -11.39 -19.31 2.19
C PHE A 176 -11.93 -20.11 3.39
N ARG A 177 -11.14 -21.05 3.94
CA ARG A 177 -11.54 -21.78 5.15
C ARG A 177 -11.71 -20.87 6.35
N ARG A 178 -10.89 -19.83 6.51
CA ARG A 178 -11.06 -18.82 7.58
C ARG A 178 -12.39 -18.10 7.45
N MET A 179 -12.71 -17.59 6.26
CA MET A 179 -14.00 -16.92 6.05
C MET A 179 -15.19 -17.88 6.25
N ARG A 180 -15.09 -19.13 5.77
CA ARG A 180 -16.13 -20.14 6.01
C ARG A 180 -16.33 -20.44 7.50
N GLY A 181 -15.25 -20.47 8.27
CA GLY A 181 -15.30 -20.70 9.71
C GLY A 181 -15.95 -19.56 10.49
N GLU A 182 -15.86 -18.32 9.96
CA GLU A 182 -16.48 -17.13 10.55
C GLU A 182 -17.97 -17.03 10.20
N ASP A 183 -18.33 -17.16 8.92
CA ASP A 183 -19.73 -17.06 8.46
C ASP A 183 -19.92 -17.82 7.13
N PRO A 184 -20.32 -19.11 7.20
CA PRO A 184 -20.46 -19.94 6.00
C PRO A 184 -21.62 -19.48 5.10
N GLU A 185 -22.71 -18.99 5.70
CA GLU A 185 -23.89 -18.51 4.96
C GLU A 185 -23.57 -17.26 4.15
N ARG A 186 -22.86 -16.30 4.76
CA ARG A 186 -22.47 -15.07 4.08
C ARG A 186 -21.54 -15.34 2.92
N LEU A 187 -20.61 -16.29 3.06
CA LEU A 187 -19.78 -16.71 1.94
C LEU A 187 -20.58 -17.43 0.85
N ALA A 188 -21.57 -18.25 1.21
CA ALA A 188 -22.43 -18.93 0.24
C ALA A 188 -23.24 -17.93 -0.61
N ARG A 189 -23.74 -16.84 -0.01
CA ARG A 189 -24.47 -15.76 -0.71
C ARG A 189 -23.64 -15.04 -1.78
N CYS A 190 -22.32 -15.19 -1.80
CA CYS A 190 -21.48 -14.65 -2.88
C CYS A 190 -21.60 -15.45 -4.19
N PHE A 191 -22.19 -16.65 -4.16
CA PHE A 191 -22.39 -17.53 -5.32
C PHE A 191 -23.87 -17.52 -5.69
N ASP A 192 -24.19 -17.30 -6.97
CA ASP A 192 -25.59 -17.27 -7.43
C ASP A 192 -26.20 -18.68 -7.53
N ASP A 193 -25.34 -19.70 -7.53
CA ASP A 193 -25.72 -21.10 -7.70
C ASP A 193 -25.14 -21.94 -6.54
N PRO A 194 -26.01 -22.58 -5.73
CA PRO A 194 -25.59 -23.48 -4.65
C PRO A 194 -24.70 -24.65 -5.12
N GLU A 195 -24.89 -25.16 -6.35
CA GLU A 195 -24.06 -26.22 -6.90
C GLU A 195 -22.65 -25.72 -7.21
N HIS A 196 -22.50 -24.48 -7.69
CA HIS A 196 -21.19 -23.86 -7.85
C HIS A 196 -20.48 -23.66 -6.51
N TYR A 197 -21.20 -23.26 -5.46
CA TYR A 197 -20.63 -23.16 -4.11
C TYR A 197 -20.14 -24.53 -3.61
N ALA A 198 -20.95 -25.57 -3.76
CA ALA A 198 -20.57 -26.93 -3.38
C ALA A 198 -19.38 -27.46 -4.20
N ALA A 199 -19.36 -27.21 -5.52
CA ALA A 199 -18.27 -27.59 -6.41
C ALA A 199 -16.96 -26.85 -6.04
N PHE A 200 -17.05 -25.57 -5.68
CA PHE A 200 -15.91 -24.80 -5.22
C PHE A 200 -15.28 -25.41 -3.97
N TRP A 201 -16.08 -25.84 -3.00
CA TRP A 201 -15.57 -26.48 -1.79
C TRP A 201 -15.00 -27.86 -2.02
N LYS A 202 -15.66 -28.68 -2.85
CA LYS A 202 -15.11 -29.96 -3.29
C LYS A 202 -13.73 -29.79 -3.92
N LEU A 203 -13.52 -28.70 -4.65
CA LEU A 203 -12.22 -28.35 -5.22
C LEU A 203 -11.20 -27.93 -4.15
N LEU A 204 -11.55 -26.99 -3.27
CA LEU A 204 -10.64 -26.44 -2.26
C LEU A 204 -10.23 -27.46 -1.20
N ASP A 205 -11.11 -28.40 -0.87
CA ASP A 205 -10.85 -29.50 0.08
C ASP A 205 -10.22 -30.73 -0.58
N GLY A 206 -10.17 -30.76 -1.93
CA GLY A 206 -9.45 -31.77 -2.70
C GLY A 206 -7.94 -31.53 -2.82
N SER A 207 -7.32 -32.21 -3.81
CA SER A 207 -5.88 -32.06 -4.03
C SER A 207 -5.51 -30.72 -4.69
N ARG A 208 -4.38 -30.13 -4.27
CA ARG A 208 -3.84 -28.90 -4.87
C ARG A 208 -3.62 -29.02 -6.38
N SER A 209 -3.14 -30.17 -6.85
CA SER A 209 -2.92 -30.41 -8.28
C SER A 209 -4.21 -30.42 -9.08
N ALA A 210 -5.31 -30.96 -8.53
CA ALA A 210 -6.62 -30.89 -9.17
C ALA A 210 -7.15 -29.45 -9.21
N ALA A 211 -6.98 -28.70 -8.10
CA ALA A 211 -7.35 -27.29 -8.04
C ALA A 211 -6.61 -26.43 -9.08
N VAL A 212 -5.29 -26.63 -9.24
CA VAL A 212 -4.50 -25.94 -10.26
C VAL A 212 -4.96 -26.30 -11.67
N ARG A 213 -5.24 -27.58 -11.97
CA ARG A 213 -5.76 -27.99 -13.29
C ARG A 213 -7.11 -27.37 -13.60
N TRP A 214 -8.03 -27.33 -12.63
CA TRP A 214 -9.31 -26.64 -12.77
C TRP A 214 -9.13 -25.17 -13.08
N ALA A 215 -8.25 -24.49 -12.35
CA ALA A 215 -7.97 -23.07 -12.61
C ALA A 215 -7.35 -22.87 -13.99
N ASP A 216 -6.49 -23.78 -14.45
CA ASP A 216 -5.90 -23.74 -15.78
C ASP A 216 -6.94 -23.81 -16.90
N GLN A 217 -7.95 -24.67 -16.76
CA GLN A 217 -9.06 -24.81 -17.71
C GLN A 217 -9.93 -23.54 -17.78
N LEU A 218 -10.08 -22.83 -16.67
CA LEU A 218 -10.87 -21.60 -16.58
C LEU A 218 -10.06 -20.33 -16.86
N SER A 219 -8.74 -20.45 -17.05
CA SER A 219 -7.87 -19.32 -17.32
C SER A 219 -7.99 -18.91 -18.79
N THR A 220 -8.18 -17.62 -19.03
CA THR A 220 -8.50 -17.09 -20.37
C THR A 220 -7.46 -16.10 -20.89
N GLY A 221 -7.46 -15.93 -22.21
CA GLY A 221 -6.53 -15.07 -22.94
C GLY A 221 -5.19 -15.75 -23.24
N ARG A 222 -4.43 -15.18 -24.19
CA ARG A 222 -3.17 -15.73 -24.70
C ARG A 222 -2.14 -16.01 -23.60
N GLY A 223 -2.16 -15.21 -22.52
CA GLY A 223 -1.28 -15.35 -21.35
C GLY A 223 -1.95 -15.96 -20.12
N LYS A 224 -3.17 -16.50 -20.22
CA LYS A 224 -3.90 -17.11 -19.08
C LYS A 224 -4.07 -16.19 -17.85
N GLN A 225 -4.04 -14.88 -18.04
CA GLN A 225 -4.20 -13.91 -16.93
C GLN A 225 -5.69 -13.69 -16.57
N GLY A 226 -6.59 -13.87 -17.55
CA GLY A 226 -8.02 -13.77 -17.33
C GLY A 226 -8.58 -15.00 -16.63
N PHE A 227 -9.80 -14.89 -16.10
CA PHE A 227 -10.52 -15.99 -15.48
C PHE A 227 -11.99 -15.98 -15.95
N ALA A 228 -12.52 -17.16 -16.27
CA ALA A 228 -13.85 -17.31 -16.86
C ALA A 228 -15.00 -16.94 -15.90
N GLN A 229 -16.11 -16.48 -16.47
CA GLN A 229 -17.38 -16.37 -15.75
C GLN A 229 -18.04 -17.75 -15.59
N PRO A 230 -18.89 -17.97 -14.57
CA PRO A 230 -19.31 -17.01 -13.53
C PRO A 230 -18.31 -16.85 -12.37
N TRP A 231 -17.26 -17.68 -12.33
CA TRP A 231 -16.31 -17.76 -11.21
C TRP A 231 -15.61 -16.44 -10.89
N LYS A 232 -15.23 -15.67 -11.92
CA LYS A 232 -14.65 -14.35 -11.71
C LYS A 232 -15.61 -13.43 -10.94
N GLY A 233 -16.89 -13.39 -11.33
CA GLY A 233 -17.91 -12.59 -10.65
C GLY A 233 -18.12 -13.03 -9.19
N TYR A 234 -18.16 -14.33 -8.92
CA TYR A 234 -18.27 -14.86 -7.55
C TYR A 234 -17.12 -14.41 -6.67
N LEU A 235 -15.88 -14.55 -7.15
CA LEU A 235 -14.69 -14.12 -6.41
C LEU A 235 -14.66 -12.61 -6.21
N GLN A 236 -15.07 -11.81 -7.19
CA GLN A 236 -15.18 -10.36 -7.04
C GLN A 236 -16.18 -9.98 -5.94
N ARG A 237 -17.33 -10.65 -5.87
CA ARG A 237 -18.30 -10.45 -4.77
C ARG A 237 -17.73 -10.85 -3.42
N VAL A 238 -17.04 -11.98 -3.33
CA VAL A 238 -16.28 -12.35 -2.11
C VAL A 238 -15.30 -11.24 -1.73
N GLY A 239 -14.55 -10.69 -2.69
CA GLY A 239 -13.61 -9.59 -2.47
C GLY A 239 -14.24 -8.30 -1.93
N SER A 240 -15.49 -8.01 -2.32
CA SER A 240 -16.26 -6.87 -1.83
C SER A 240 -16.84 -7.07 -0.42
N GLU A 241 -16.90 -8.30 0.10
CA GLU A 241 -17.47 -8.56 1.41
C GLU A 241 -16.57 -8.02 2.54
N PRO A 242 -17.09 -7.16 3.44
CA PRO A 242 -16.31 -6.66 4.59
C PRO A 242 -15.72 -7.77 5.46
N LEU A 243 -16.41 -8.90 5.60
CA LEU A 243 -15.90 -10.07 6.33
C LEU A 243 -14.67 -10.68 5.65
N PHE A 244 -14.71 -10.87 4.33
CA PHE A 244 -13.57 -11.40 3.58
C PHE A 244 -12.38 -10.45 3.70
N GLN A 245 -12.59 -9.15 3.55
CA GLN A 245 -11.51 -8.18 3.67
C GLN A 245 -10.87 -8.20 5.07
N ARG A 246 -11.65 -8.40 6.14
CA ARG A 246 -11.11 -8.62 7.49
C ARG A 246 -10.29 -9.91 7.56
N CYS A 247 -10.82 -11.02 7.06
CA CYS A 247 -10.11 -12.31 7.03
C CYS A 247 -8.79 -12.21 6.25
N MET A 248 -8.79 -11.57 5.09
CA MET A 248 -7.61 -11.35 4.26
C MET A 248 -6.58 -10.48 4.96
N ARG A 249 -6.99 -9.40 5.64
CA ARG A 249 -6.07 -8.57 6.43
C ARG A 249 -5.46 -9.35 7.59
N SER A 250 -6.26 -10.11 8.34
CA SER A 250 -5.77 -10.97 9.42
C SER A 250 -4.80 -12.03 8.89
N TYR A 251 -5.14 -12.66 7.76
CA TYR A 251 -4.27 -13.64 7.10
C TYR A 251 -2.93 -13.03 6.67
N ALA A 252 -2.98 -11.89 6.01
CA ALA A 252 -1.79 -11.16 5.59
C ALA A 252 -0.91 -10.81 6.79
N TYR A 253 -1.55 -10.38 7.88
CA TYR A 253 -0.89 -10.05 9.13
C TYR A 253 -0.18 -11.28 9.74
N ASP A 254 -0.89 -12.39 9.93
CA ASP A 254 -0.33 -13.60 10.53
C ASP A 254 0.85 -14.15 9.73
N LYS A 255 0.78 -14.04 8.40
CA LYS A 255 1.77 -14.63 7.52
C LYS A 255 2.96 -13.72 7.24
N TYR A 256 2.70 -12.50 6.81
CA TYR A 256 3.74 -11.57 6.36
C TYR A 256 4.15 -10.58 7.45
N GLY A 257 3.29 -10.32 8.43
CA GLY A 257 3.67 -9.60 9.65
C GLY A 257 4.79 -10.32 10.40
N LYS A 258 4.73 -11.65 10.53
CA LYS A 258 5.81 -12.46 11.13
C LYS A 258 7.14 -12.33 10.39
N LEU A 259 7.12 -12.24 9.05
CA LEU A 259 8.34 -12.03 8.26
C LEU A 259 8.94 -10.64 8.50
N LEU A 260 8.10 -9.62 8.64
CA LEU A 260 8.53 -8.28 9.03
C LEU A 260 9.13 -8.30 10.45
N MET A 261 8.47 -8.93 11.42
CA MET A 261 8.97 -9.02 12.79
C MET A 261 10.33 -9.76 12.86
N ALA A 262 10.46 -10.90 12.18
CA ALA A 262 11.74 -11.62 12.09
C ALA A 262 12.84 -10.77 11.43
N THR A 263 12.48 -9.96 10.44
CA THR A 263 13.39 -9.00 9.80
C THR A 263 13.84 -7.93 10.80
N LEU A 264 12.92 -7.34 11.57
CA LEU A 264 13.21 -6.32 12.57
C LEU A 264 14.08 -6.87 13.70
N ALA A 265 13.79 -8.07 14.21
CA ALA A 265 14.60 -8.75 15.22
C ALA A 265 16.04 -9.00 14.74
N PHE A 266 16.19 -9.49 13.50
CA PHE A 266 17.51 -9.63 12.89
C PHE A 266 18.24 -8.29 12.82
N THR A 267 17.59 -7.22 12.35
CA THR A 267 18.23 -5.90 12.24
C THR A 267 18.64 -5.30 13.59
N ALA A 268 17.83 -5.50 14.63
CA ALA A 268 18.13 -5.05 15.98
C ALA A 268 19.37 -5.75 16.56
N SER A 269 19.69 -6.96 16.11
CA SER A 269 20.94 -7.65 16.49
C SER A 269 22.19 -7.11 15.78
N LEU A 270 22.02 -6.33 14.70
CA LEU A 270 23.12 -5.85 13.86
C LEU A 270 23.45 -4.37 14.04
N SER A 271 22.47 -3.55 14.44
CA SER A 271 22.60 -2.09 14.53
C SER A 271 21.74 -1.54 15.66
N PRO A 272 22.20 -0.48 16.37
CA PRO A 272 21.36 0.23 17.33
C PRO A 272 20.23 1.04 16.67
N VAL A 273 20.29 1.25 15.35
CA VAL A 273 19.27 2.00 14.60
C VAL A 273 17.95 1.22 14.58
N ARG A 274 16.90 1.82 15.14
CA ARG A 274 15.54 1.25 15.13
C ARG A 274 14.78 1.65 13.87
N ILE A 275 14.25 0.65 13.17
CA ILE A 275 13.38 0.87 12.00
C ILE A 275 11.94 1.02 12.48
N THR A 276 11.44 2.25 12.47
CA THR A 276 10.08 2.59 12.94
C THR A 276 9.29 3.44 11.94
N ASN A 277 9.95 4.03 10.94
CA ASN A 277 9.31 4.84 9.92
C ASN A 277 8.47 3.97 8.98
N LEU A 278 7.26 4.43 8.69
CA LEU A 278 6.28 3.73 7.86
C LEU A 278 6.84 3.33 6.49
N ARG A 279 7.62 4.19 5.82
CA ARG A 279 8.20 3.90 4.50
C ARG A 279 9.17 2.73 4.58
N CYS A 280 10.03 2.73 5.59
CA CYS A 280 10.99 1.65 5.83
C CYS A 280 10.27 0.33 6.10
N LEU A 281 9.28 0.35 6.99
CA LEU A 281 8.47 -0.84 7.32
C LEU A 281 7.71 -1.36 6.11
N ALA A 282 7.12 -0.48 5.29
CA ALA A 282 6.41 -0.87 4.07
C ALA A 282 7.35 -1.50 3.02
N ALA A 283 8.58 -0.99 2.87
CA ALA A 283 9.57 -1.58 1.97
C ALA A 283 10.01 -2.98 2.44
N LEU A 284 10.17 -3.18 3.75
CA LEU A 284 10.50 -4.49 4.33
C LEU A 284 9.33 -5.46 4.29
N TYR A 285 8.11 -4.97 4.48
CA TYR A 285 6.89 -5.76 4.31
C TYR A 285 6.75 -6.25 2.87
N ASP A 286 6.88 -5.34 1.89
CA ASP A 286 6.88 -5.66 0.46
C ASP A 286 7.96 -6.69 0.11
N MET A 287 9.16 -6.51 0.66
CA MET A 287 10.24 -7.49 0.54
C MET A 287 9.84 -8.85 1.07
N GLY A 288 9.21 -8.91 2.25
CA GLY A 288 8.65 -10.12 2.86
C GLY A 288 7.67 -10.84 1.94
N VAL A 289 6.74 -10.09 1.35
CA VAL A 289 5.72 -10.63 0.43
C VAL A 289 6.35 -11.19 -0.85
N GLN A 290 7.23 -10.42 -1.48
CA GLN A 290 7.79 -10.74 -2.80
C GLN A 290 8.94 -11.74 -2.76
N GLN A 291 9.72 -11.76 -1.68
CA GLN A 291 10.99 -12.50 -1.61
C GLN A 291 11.12 -13.36 -0.35
N GLY A 292 10.13 -13.40 0.53
CA GLY A 292 10.20 -14.11 1.80
C GLY A 292 11.19 -13.43 2.74
N SER A 293 12.03 -14.22 3.42
CA SER A 293 12.94 -13.70 4.45
C SER A 293 14.25 -13.12 3.91
N LEU A 294 15.00 -12.46 4.80
CA LEU A 294 16.37 -11.98 4.57
C LEU A 294 17.43 -13.08 4.53
N HIS A 295 17.11 -14.32 4.91
CA HIS A 295 18.11 -15.38 5.16
C HIS A 295 19.12 -15.53 4.02
N LYS A 296 18.67 -15.51 2.76
CA LYS A 296 19.54 -15.66 1.57
C LYS A 296 20.61 -14.57 1.45
N ALA A 297 20.45 -13.44 2.13
CA ALA A 297 21.31 -12.27 2.08
C ALA A 297 22.00 -11.94 3.43
N HIS A 298 21.76 -12.70 4.51
CA HIS A 298 22.28 -12.39 5.85
C HIS A 298 23.78 -12.08 5.87
N ARG A 299 24.61 -12.94 5.25
CA ARG A 299 26.07 -12.75 5.24
C ARG A 299 26.49 -11.42 4.62
N GLN A 300 25.85 -11.03 3.51
CA GLN A 300 26.17 -9.77 2.83
C GLN A 300 25.67 -8.56 3.64
N ILE A 301 24.48 -8.68 4.23
CA ILE A 301 23.90 -7.64 5.09
C ILE A 301 24.79 -7.39 6.31
N ILE A 302 25.17 -8.44 7.05
CA ILE A 302 26.04 -8.32 8.23
C ILE A 302 27.34 -7.59 7.87
N ARG A 303 27.98 -7.99 6.76
CA ARG A 303 29.21 -7.34 6.29
C ARG A 303 28.99 -5.87 5.97
N ARG A 304 27.94 -5.53 5.20
CA ARG A 304 27.67 -4.14 4.80
C ARG A 304 27.29 -3.26 5.98
N VAL A 305 26.47 -3.75 6.91
CA VAL A 305 26.09 -2.99 8.11
C VAL A 305 27.32 -2.70 8.98
N ALA A 306 28.21 -3.69 9.16
CA ALA A 306 29.44 -3.50 9.92
C ALA A 306 30.42 -2.50 9.26
N SER A 307 30.52 -2.51 7.92
CA SER A 307 31.43 -1.62 7.20
C SER A 307 30.87 -0.22 6.95
N GLU A 308 29.58 -0.10 6.64
CA GLU A 308 28.94 1.16 6.27
C GLU A 308 28.37 1.90 7.48
N GLN A 309 28.11 1.21 8.60
CA GLN A 309 27.59 1.78 9.85
C GLN A 309 26.43 2.78 9.61
N PRO A 310 25.29 2.31 9.07
CA PRO A 310 24.20 3.20 8.67
C PRO A 310 23.72 4.04 9.86
N ALA A 311 23.72 5.36 9.69
CA ALA A 311 23.40 6.33 10.74
C ALA A 311 21.89 6.47 11.00
N ASP A 312 21.06 6.09 10.03
CA ASP A 312 19.61 6.20 10.12
C ASP A 312 18.89 4.97 9.53
N GLN A 313 17.60 4.89 9.81
CA GLN A 313 16.75 3.77 9.43
C GLN A 313 16.54 3.64 7.92
N PHE A 314 16.64 4.72 7.14
CA PHE A 314 16.53 4.65 5.68
C PHE A 314 17.79 4.05 5.09
N ALA A 315 18.97 4.48 5.54
CA ALA A 315 20.25 3.90 5.16
C ALA A 315 20.31 2.40 5.52
N LEU A 316 19.91 2.04 6.75
CA LEU A 316 19.84 0.64 7.17
C LEU A 316 18.87 -0.16 6.29
N THR A 317 17.64 0.33 6.10
CA THR A 317 16.63 -0.35 5.27
C THR A 317 17.10 -0.52 3.84
N ARG A 318 17.80 0.48 3.29
CA ARG A 318 18.37 0.43 1.94
C ARG A 318 19.34 -0.73 1.77
N ILE A 319 20.27 -0.94 2.72
CA ILE A 319 21.18 -2.09 2.71
C ILE A 319 20.40 -3.41 2.64
N LEU A 320 19.36 -3.56 3.45
CA LEU A 320 18.56 -4.79 3.53
C LEU A 320 17.89 -5.11 2.18
N VAL A 321 17.22 -4.12 1.59
CA VAL A 321 16.47 -4.32 0.33
C VAL A 321 17.40 -4.51 -0.86
N GLU A 322 18.54 -3.81 -0.90
CA GLU A 322 19.56 -3.98 -1.95
C GLU A 322 20.18 -5.37 -1.93
N GLU A 323 20.65 -5.81 -0.76
CA GLU A 323 21.28 -7.13 -0.65
C GLU A 323 20.28 -8.25 -0.87
N ARG A 324 19.03 -8.09 -0.41
CA ARG A 324 18.01 -9.10 -0.68
C ARG A 324 17.63 -9.15 -2.16
N ALA A 325 17.55 -8.01 -2.85
CA ALA A 325 17.27 -7.96 -4.28
C ALA A 325 18.31 -8.74 -5.11
N LYS A 326 19.61 -8.61 -4.79
CA LYS A 326 20.71 -9.33 -5.45
C LYS A 326 20.60 -10.87 -5.39
N LYS A 327 19.75 -11.41 -4.51
CA LYS A 327 19.50 -12.86 -4.40
C LYS A 327 18.31 -13.37 -5.24
N ALA A 328 17.62 -12.49 -5.97
CA ALA A 328 16.67 -12.92 -7.00
C ALA A 328 17.40 -13.51 -8.22
N ALA A 329 16.64 -14.19 -9.09
CA ALA A 329 17.12 -14.54 -10.43
C ALA A 329 17.51 -13.25 -11.17
N LYS A 330 18.61 -13.30 -11.96
CA LYS A 330 19.24 -12.10 -12.56
C LYS A 330 18.24 -11.15 -13.22
N ARG A 331 17.37 -11.68 -14.07
CA ARG A 331 16.31 -10.93 -14.78
C ARG A 331 15.34 -10.13 -13.88
N TRP A 332 15.21 -10.50 -12.61
CA TRP A 332 14.27 -9.88 -11.66
C TRP A 332 14.93 -8.94 -10.64
N ARG A 333 16.26 -8.83 -10.62
CA ARG A 333 16.96 -8.08 -9.56
C ARG A 333 16.68 -6.58 -9.64
N ALA A 334 16.79 -5.99 -10.85
CA ALA A 334 16.47 -4.57 -11.07
C ALA A 334 15.01 -4.26 -10.77
N ASP A 335 14.08 -5.14 -11.17
CA ASP A 335 12.65 -5.00 -10.87
C ASP A 335 12.38 -5.02 -9.37
N CYS A 336 12.89 -6.04 -8.66
CA CYS A 336 12.76 -6.14 -7.21
C CYS A 336 13.30 -4.88 -6.51
N LEU A 337 14.49 -4.41 -6.88
CA LEU A 337 15.09 -3.28 -6.22
C LEU A 337 14.33 -1.97 -6.51
N SER A 338 14.00 -1.69 -7.78
CA SER A 338 13.31 -0.45 -8.15
C SER A 338 11.96 -0.28 -7.44
N ARG A 339 11.24 -1.39 -7.23
CA ARG A 339 9.99 -1.44 -6.47
C ARG A 339 10.16 -0.97 -5.02
N ARG A 340 11.14 -1.54 -4.30
CA ARG A 340 11.37 -1.24 -2.88
C ARG A 340 11.96 0.15 -2.68
N LEU A 341 12.86 0.57 -3.58
CA LEU A 341 13.34 1.95 -3.59
C LEU A 341 12.21 2.93 -3.90
N SER A 342 11.23 2.56 -4.74
CA SER A 342 10.07 3.42 -4.97
C SER A 342 9.20 3.62 -3.73
N ILE A 343 9.08 2.59 -2.88
CA ILE A 343 8.43 2.72 -1.56
C ILE A 343 9.25 3.63 -0.64
N LEU A 344 10.57 3.38 -0.55
CA LEU A 344 11.45 4.17 0.29
C LEU A 344 11.45 5.63 -0.11
N GLU A 345 11.66 5.98 -1.38
CA GLU A 345 11.76 7.38 -1.83
C GLU A 345 10.40 8.06 -2.04
N ARG A 346 9.29 7.28 -2.07
CA ARG A 346 7.94 7.71 -2.48
C ARG A 346 7.86 8.26 -3.90
N GLU A 347 8.78 7.83 -4.75
CA GLU A 347 8.81 8.19 -6.18
C GLU A 347 9.43 7.05 -7.00
N PRO A 348 9.15 6.94 -8.31
CA PRO A 348 9.70 5.84 -9.11
C PRO A 348 11.22 5.99 -9.32
N VAL A 349 11.99 5.06 -8.75
CA VAL A 349 13.46 5.02 -8.84
C VAL A 349 13.91 4.14 -10.00
N SER A 350 14.79 4.67 -10.87
CA SER A 350 15.41 3.87 -11.94
C SER A 350 16.55 3.04 -11.36
N VAL A 351 16.54 1.74 -11.62
CA VAL A 351 17.61 0.82 -11.22
C VAL A 351 18.14 0.10 -12.45
N SER A 352 19.47 0.07 -12.57
CA SER A 352 20.19 -0.77 -13.53
C SER A 352 21.06 -1.77 -12.77
N LEU A 353 20.81 -3.07 -12.95
CA LEU A 353 21.52 -4.13 -12.23
C LEU A 353 21.62 -5.39 -13.09
N ASP A 354 22.83 -5.95 -13.22
CA ASP A 354 23.12 -7.14 -14.03
C ASP A 354 22.65 -7.03 -15.51
N GLY A 355 22.75 -5.84 -16.10
CA GLY A 355 22.33 -5.57 -17.48
C GLY A 355 20.83 -5.31 -17.66
N GLU A 356 20.03 -5.50 -16.61
CA GLU A 356 18.60 -5.23 -16.62
C GLU A 356 18.29 -3.83 -16.09
N ARG A 357 17.27 -3.18 -16.64
CA ARG A 357 16.79 -1.88 -16.18
C ARG A 357 15.31 -1.96 -15.81
N SER A 358 14.96 -1.44 -14.63
CA SER A 358 13.56 -1.31 -14.22
C SER A 358 13.32 0.02 -13.51
N ARG A 359 12.07 0.48 -13.59
CA ARG A 359 11.57 1.68 -12.90
C ARG A 359 10.10 1.46 -12.55
N ARG A 360 9.84 0.87 -11.39
CA ARG A 360 8.48 0.64 -10.91
C ARG A 360 7.94 1.91 -10.25
N GLY A 361 6.76 2.34 -10.68
CA GLY A 361 5.97 3.35 -9.99
C GLY A 361 4.85 2.71 -9.19
N ASN A 362 4.30 3.46 -8.23
CA ASN A 362 3.20 3.00 -7.40
C ASN A 362 2.20 4.15 -7.14
N PRO A 363 0.92 4.01 -7.52
CA PRO A 363 -0.06 5.07 -7.37
C PRO A 363 -0.48 5.32 -5.91
N LYS A 364 -0.08 4.45 -4.97
CA LYS A 364 -0.43 4.50 -3.55
C LYS A 364 0.67 5.04 -2.64
N VAL A 365 1.77 5.62 -3.18
CA VAL A 365 2.85 6.23 -2.38
C VAL A 365 2.41 7.41 -1.49
N TYR A 366 1.22 7.99 -1.75
CA TYR A 366 0.61 8.97 -0.85
C TYR A 366 0.20 8.37 0.50
N LEU A 367 0.04 7.05 0.62
CA LEU A 367 -0.24 6.40 1.91
C LEU A 367 1.00 6.37 2.84
N LEU A 368 2.19 6.54 2.28
CA LEU A 368 3.47 6.36 2.98
C LEU A 368 3.93 7.66 3.63
N ARG A 369 3.20 8.12 4.65
CA ARG A 369 3.60 9.29 5.46
C ARG A 369 5.00 9.13 6.04
N ASP A 370 5.72 10.23 6.13
CA ASP A 370 7.04 10.28 6.76
C ASP A 370 6.95 10.33 8.29
N CYS A 371 6.30 9.33 8.87
CA CYS A 371 6.02 9.24 10.30
C CYS A 371 6.49 7.90 10.87
N SER A 372 6.72 7.88 12.19
CA SER A 372 7.02 6.65 12.92
C SER A 372 5.74 5.85 13.21
N VAL A 373 5.91 4.55 13.45
CA VAL A 373 4.86 3.65 13.90
C VAL A 373 5.11 3.33 15.38
N ARG A 374 4.14 3.65 16.23
CA ARG A 374 4.26 3.45 17.69
C ARG A 374 3.85 2.04 18.10
N GLY A 375 4.48 1.50 19.14
CA GLY A 375 4.05 0.24 19.76
C GLY A 375 4.35 -1.02 18.93
N LEU A 376 5.29 -0.95 17.99
CA LEU A 376 5.77 -2.14 17.27
C LEU A 376 6.40 -3.16 18.22
N GLU A 377 6.93 -2.73 19.37
CA GLU A 377 7.57 -3.63 20.34
C GLU A 377 6.60 -4.69 20.87
N SER A 378 5.32 -4.33 21.05
CA SER A 378 4.28 -5.28 21.46
C SER A 378 4.08 -6.43 20.48
N TYR A 379 4.49 -6.23 19.22
CA TYR A 379 4.44 -7.24 18.16
C TYR A 379 5.77 -7.97 17.95
N LEU A 380 6.87 -7.52 18.57
CA LEU A 380 8.18 -8.16 18.55
C LEU A 380 8.40 -9.10 19.75
N ALA A 381 7.56 -9.00 20.79
CA ALA A 381 7.66 -9.76 22.04
C ALA A 381 6.80 -11.05 22.07
N GLY A 382 6.04 -11.32 21.01
CA GLY A 382 5.28 -12.58 20.80
C GLY A 382 5.71 -13.27 19.52
#